data_AF-A0A2T9YRP6-F1
#
_entry.id   AF-A0A2T9YRP6-F1
#
_cell.length_a   1.000
_cell.length_b   1.000
_cell.length_c   1.000
_cell.angle_alpha   90.00
_cell.angle_beta   90.00
_cell.angle_gamma   90.00
#
_symmetry.space_group_name_H-M   'P 1'
#
loop_
_entity.id
_entity.type
_entity.pdbx_description
1 polymer ?
#
loop_
_entity_poly.entity_id
_entity_poly.type
_entity_poly.pdbx_seq_one_letter_code
_entity_poly.pdbx_strand_id
1 'polypeptide(L)'
;MNYNSAYRLFLIFFCFWVILRNGSQENLPKSKKPNKEKWLSNISKIKFADLKGTTEWPKFAQNKLKMLTIPENSNLNNLYYKNISGLVIGDWENKNVNETTKWYNGTLSPEKTLFKDKERGQIYLYLNAKKTTVPDINFIQGFARLTNEDNSEFIDLEGIHTFKNGTFYLYGYKEQHLGIFRKLLNIMPDNSTLTGAKTILSKYYGKFFDELANENDIVPVCEYYIMGQIGPVDASISQNELENLEREMEYPTGEKTIKPPILQSKLFFFSTNCSNVITTISPPFNDTSKIAFIGGIKKQIYDRRATLAGFMALIVGLSQIFLLITQMEFTSTHSLLSKISAYTIGLYLLTDSYICLILFSTGLSISHAFTTLFAASFFPFIALSFFGFKYIILIRNTQSIESNSEPDEEENADSSEVYNGQINLNDLDNAQIESESSNRARKISSTSSNNDNRQESSSVIVSNKSCAICMQHIDLKISKTKLFQRLNYMVTPCHHAFHTSCLTDWMKIKLECPVCRAALPPV
;
A
#
# COMPACT_ATOMS: atom_id res chain seq x y z
N MET A 1 -7.86 -32.72 0.14
CA MET A 1 -7.50 -31.52 -0.64
C MET A 1 -8.61 -30.44 -0.70
N ASN A 2 -9.58 -30.38 0.23
CA ASN A 2 -10.72 -29.44 0.12
C ASN A 2 -10.76 -28.29 1.14
N TYR A 3 -9.82 -28.21 2.10
CA TYR A 3 -9.85 -27.16 3.13
C TYR A 3 -9.32 -25.79 2.68
N ASN A 4 -8.56 -25.71 1.58
CA ASN A 4 -7.95 -24.46 1.11
C ASN A 4 -8.91 -23.54 0.32
N SER A 5 -9.98 -24.09 -0.26
CA SER A 5 -10.95 -23.30 -1.03
C SER A 5 -11.88 -22.49 -0.12
N ALA A 6 -12.34 -23.10 0.97
CA ALA A 6 -13.22 -22.47 1.95
C ALA A 6 -12.54 -21.29 2.67
N TYR A 7 -11.26 -21.44 3.02
CA TYR A 7 -10.48 -20.37 3.66
C TYR A 7 -10.26 -19.17 2.74
N ARG A 8 -10.01 -19.42 1.44
CA ARG A 8 -9.88 -18.34 0.44
C ARG A 8 -11.20 -17.63 0.17
N LEU A 9 -12.30 -18.36 0.09
CA LEU A 9 -13.64 -17.78 -0.02
C LEU A 9 -14.01 -16.96 1.23
N PHE A 10 -13.67 -17.45 2.42
CA PHE A 10 -13.87 -16.72 3.67
C PHE A 10 -13.05 -15.42 3.71
N LEU A 11 -11.79 -15.44 3.29
CA LEU A 11 -10.96 -14.24 3.19
C LEU A 11 -11.52 -13.23 2.17
N ILE A 12 -12.00 -13.70 1.01
CA ILE A 12 -12.64 -12.84 0.02
C ILE A 12 -13.92 -12.23 0.59
N PHE A 13 -14.79 -13.02 1.23
CA PHE A 13 -16.01 -12.52 1.87
C PHE A 13 -15.72 -11.59 3.04
N PHE A 14 -14.67 -11.85 3.82
CA PHE A 14 -14.24 -10.99 4.91
C PHE A 14 -13.71 -9.66 4.39
N CYS A 15 -12.87 -9.66 3.35
CA CYS A 15 -12.43 -8.44 2.67
C CYS A 15 -13.62 -7.68 2.05
N PHE A 16 -14.56 -8.38 1.40
CA PHE A 16 -15.77 -7.77 0.84
C PHE A 16 -16.68 -7.20 1.93
N TRP A 17 -16.81 -7.89 3.07
CA TRP A 17 -17.56 -7.43 4.24
C TRP A 17 -16.89 -6.22 4.91
N VAL A 18 -15.57 -6.19 5.04
CA VAL A 18 -14.81 -5.04 5.55
C VAL A 18 -14.94 -3.84 4.61
N ILE A 19 -14.90 -4.06 3.29
CA ILE A 19 -15.13 -3.01 2.28
C ILE A 19 -16.57 -2.48 2.35
N LEU A 20 -17.57 -3.36 2.49
CA LEU A 20 -18.98 -2.97 2.60
C LEU A 20 -19.37 -2.35 3.95
N ARG A 21 -18.63 -2.66 5.03
CA ARG A 21 -18.88 -2.12 6.36
C ARG A 21 -18.35 -0.69 6.53
N ASN A 22 -17.55 -0.18 5.60
CA ASN A 22 -17.00 1.18 5.65
C ASN A 22 -18.01 2.28 5.26
N GLY A 23 -19.32 2.03 5.40
CA GLY A 23 -20.35 2.93 4.89
C GLY A 23 -21.69 2.90 5.64
N SER A 24 -21.71 2.60 6.94
CA SER A 24 -22.87 2.94 7.78
C SER A 24 -22.53 4.10 8.71
N GLN A 25 -22.30 5.28 8.13
CA GLN A 25 -22.56 6.49 8.91
C GLN A 25 -24.07 6.55 9.12
N GLU A 26 -24.49 6.55 10.38
CA GLU A 26 -25.87 6.84 10.75
C GLU A 26 -26.27 8.15 10.06
N ASN A 27 -27.18 8.05 9.08
CA ASN A 27 -27.68 9.21 8.35
C ASN A 27 -28.55 10.05 9.30
N LEU A 28 -27.90 10.89 10.10
CA LEU A 28 -28.55 12.01 10.77
C LEU A 28 -29.32 12.81 9.71
N PRO A 29 -30.55 13.28 10.00
CA PRO A 29 -31.34 14.03 9.04
C PRO A 29 -30.61 15.32 8.66
N LYS A 30 -30.03 15.35 7.46
CA LYS A 30 -29.31 16.52 6.93
C LYS A 30 -30.26 17.70 6.82
N SER A 31 -29.89 18.84 7.40
CA SER A 31 -30.68 20.05 7.32
C SER A 31 -30.74 20.60 5.90
N LYS A 32 -31.80 21.36 5.59
CA LYS A 32 -31.98 21.95 4.25
C LYS A 32 -30.87 22.96 3.96
N LYS A 33 -30.01 22.66 2.97
CA LYS A 33 -28.93 23.56 2.53
C LYS A 33 -29.48 24.92 2.07
N PRO A 34 -28.78 26.04 2.33
CA PRO A 34 -29.18 27.34 1.83
C PRO A 34 -29.09 27.38 0.30
N ASN A 35 -29.89 28.25 -0.35
CA ASN A 35 -29.74 28.48 -1.79
C ASN A 35 -28.37 29.12 -2.08
N LYS A 36 -27.62 28.54 -3.02
CA LYS A 36 -26.28 28.96 -3.45
C LYS A 36 -26.19 30.45 -3.78
N GLU A 37 -27.14 30.99 -4.54
CA GLU A 37 -27.13 32.41 -4.93
C GLU A 37 -27.37 33.34 -3.74
N LYS A 38 -28.28 32.95 -2.84
CA LYS A 38 -28.53 33.66 -1.60
C LYS A 38 -27.31 33.60 -0.66
N TRP A 39 -26.61 32.48 -0.64
CA TRP A 39 -25.38 32.31 0.13
C TRP A 39 -24.24 33.17 -0.43
N LEU A 40 -23.99 33.13 -1.74
CA LEU A 40 -22.99 33.97 -2.41
C LEU A 40 -23.28 35.47 -2.26
N SER A 41 -24.54 35.89 -2.29
CA SER A 41 -24.91 37.28 -2.05
C SER A 41 -24.79 37.71 -0.58
N ASN A 42 -24.94 36.80 0.38
CA ASN A 42 -24.63 37.08 1.78
C ASN A 42 -23.13 37.28 1.97
N ILE A 43 -22.32 36.46 1.31
CA ILE A 43 -20.87 36.61 1.28
C ILE A 43 -20.46 37.96 0.71
N SER A 44 -21.07 38.35 -0.42
CA SER A 44 -20.76 39.63 -1.07
C SER A 44 -21.09 40.85 -0.20
N LYS A 45 -21.94 40.71 0.81
CA LYS A 45 -22.34 41.79 1.73
C LYS A 45 -21.45 41.94 2.96
N ILE A 46 -20.64 40.93 3.32
CA ILE A 46 -19.75 41.00 4.49
C ILE A 46 -18.72 42.12 4.31
N LYS A 47 -18.67 43.04 5.27
CA LYS A 47 -17.67 44.12 5.36
C LYS A 47 -16.69 43.85 6.47
N PHE A 48 -15.48 44.43 6.36
CA PHE A 48 -14.45 44.33 7.40
C PHE A 48 -14.93 44.83 8.76
N ALA A 49 -15.70 45.92 8.78
CA ALA A 49 -16.26 46.50 10.02
C ALA A 49 -17.26 45.58 10.75
N ASP A 50 -17.86 44.61 10.05
CA ASP A 50 -18.77 43.63 10.67
C ASP A 50 -18.00 42.48 11.35
N LEU A 51 -16.69 42.40 11.09
CA LEU A 51 -15.81 41.36 11.61
C LEU A 51 -15.17 41.88 12.88
N LYS A 52 -15.33 41.10 13.96
CA LYS A 52 -14.72 41.40 15.27
C LYS A 52 -13.21 41.18 15.29
N GLY A 53 -12.63 40.65 14.20
CA GLY A 53 -11.19 40.44 14.07
C GLY A 53 -10.59 39.62 15.21
N THR A 54 -9.34 39.92 15.54
CA THR A 54 -8.59 39.35 16.68
C THR A 54 -8.72 40.20 17.96
N THR A 55 -9.46 41.31 17.92
CA THR A 55 -9.51 42.33 19.00
C THR A 55 -10.29 41.88 20.23
N GLU A 56 -11.17 40.88 20.09
CA GLU A 56 -11.95 40.29 21.17
C GLU A 56 -11.38 38.94 21.68
N TRP A 57 -10.19 38.53 21.21
CA TRP A 57 -9.51 37.32 21.69
C TRP A 57 -9.00 37.46 23.13
N PRO A 58 -8.77 36.34 23.86
CA PRO A 58 -8.14 36.35 25.18
C PRO A 58 -6.82 37.13 25.18
N LYS A 59 -6.52 37.85 26.28
CA LYS A 59 -5.33 38.71 26.38
C LYS A 59 -4.04 37.91 26.17
N PHE A 60 -4.02 36.68 26.69
CA PHE A 60 -2.91 35.75 26.48
C PHE A 60 -2.67 35.45 24.98
N ALA A 61 -3.73 35.15 24.25
CA ALA A 61 -3.67 34.87 22.81
C ALA A 61 -3.23 36.10 22.01
N GLN A 62 -3.74 37.28 22.35
CA GLN A 62 -3.34 38.54 21.70
C GLN A 62 -1.85 38.85 21.89
N ASN A 63 -1.32 38.64 23.11
CA ASN A 63 0.10 38.86 23.39
C ASN A 63 0.98 37.90 22.58
N LYS A 64 0.61 36.61 22.51
CA LYS A 64 1.32 35.63 21.69
C LYS A 64 1.20 35.92 20.19
N LEU A 65 0.04 36.41 19.75
CA LEU A 65 -0.17 36.80 18.36
C LEU A 65 0.75 37.96 17.94
N LYS A 66 0.92 38.98 18.80
CA LYS A 66 1.87 40.07 18.54
C LYS A 66 3.31 39.57 18.42
N MET A 67 3.67 38.49 19.10
CA MET A 67 4.98 37.85 19.03
C MET A 67 5.17 36.95 17.79
N LEU A 68 4.06 36.55 17.15
CA LEU A 68 4.08 35.71 15.95
C LEU A 68 4.60 36.51 14.75
N THR A 69 4.07 37.72 14.56
CA THR A 69 4.42 38.59 13.45
C THR A 69 5.76 39.27 13.72
N ILE A 70 6.75 39.01 12.87
CA ILE A 70 7.95 39.81 12.75
C ILE A 70 7.51 41.21 12.33
N PRO A 71 7.77 42.26 13.13
CA PRO A 71 7.38 43.61 12.76
C PRO A 71 8.10 44.01 11.48
N GLU A 72 7.34 44.55 10.51
CA GLU A 72 7.84 45.05 9.22
C GLU A 72 9.04 46.00 9.37
N ASN A 73 9.09 46.74 10.49
CA ASN A 73 10.17 47.67 10.83
C ASN A 73 11.54 47.03 11.14
N SER A 74 11.63 45.70 11.27
CA SER A 74 12.91 45.04 11.60
C SER A 74 13.83 44.81 10.39
N ASN A 75 13.29 44.77 9.16
CA ASN A 75 14.06 44.85 7.91
C ASN A 75 13.11 44.91 6.68
N LEU A 76 13.11 46.04 5.96
CA LEU A 76 12.37 46.24 4.70
C LEU A 76 12.80 45.28 3.57
N ASN A 77 13.97 44.66 3.69
CA ASN A 77 14.55 43.75 2.70
C ASN A 77 14.27 42.26 2.97
N ASN A 78 13.42 41.94 3.94
CA ASN A 78 13.09 40.54 4.23
C ASN A 78 12.32 39.93 3.07
N LEU A 79 12.91 38.90 2.45
CA LEU A 79 12.28 38.15 1.37
C LEU A 79 11.64 36.88 1.91
N TYR A 80 10.47 36.53 1.39
CA TYR A 80 9.74 35.32 1.77
C TYR A 80 9.45 34.48 0.53
N TYR A 81 9.35 33.16 0.72
CA TYR A 81 8.86 32.26 -0.31
C TYR A 81 7.41 32.62 -0.70
N LYS A 82 7.12 32.74 -2.00
CA LYS A 82 5.75 32.93 -2.49
C LYS A 82 5.00 31.61 -2.49
N ASN A 83 5.68 30.53 -2.89
CA ASN A 83 5.13 29.18 -2.86
C ASN A 83 5.63 28.42 -1.62
N ILE A 84 4.69 28.19 -0.71
CA ILE A 84 4.95 27.65 0.62
C ILE A 84 4.63 26.15 0.72
N SER A 85 4.44 25.51 -0.44
CA SER A 85 4.09 24.10 -0.51
C SER A 85 5.22 23.23 0.05
N GLY A 86 4.92 22.47 1.08
CA GLY A 86 5.93 21.69 1.78
C GLY A 86 5.43 21.05 3.05
N LEU A 87 6.34 20.29 3.65
CA LEU A 87 6.17 19.65 4.95
C LEU A 87 7.02 20.38 5.97
N VAL A 88 6.40 20.86 7.04
CA VAL A 88 7.07 21.50 8.17
C VAL A 88 6.89 20.62 9.40
N ILE A 89 7.99 20.34 10.10
CA ILE A 89 8.02 19.48 11.28
C ILE A 89 8.68 20.24 12.41
N GLY A 90 8.10 20.15 13.60
CA GLY A 90 8.75 20.66 14.79
C GLY A 90 7.99 20.35 16.06
N ASP A 91 8.42 20.98 17.15
CA ASP A 91 7.84 20.75 18.47
C ASP A 91 6.77 21.80 18.78
N TRP A 92 5.77 21.41 19.55
CA TRP A 92 4.69 22.29 19.99
C TRP A 92 4.42 22.15 21.50
N GLU A 93 3.82 23.19 22.08
CA GLU A 93 3.36 23.24 23.49
C GLU A 93 1.90 23.68 23.54
N ASN A 94 1.08 22.97 24.33
CA ASN A 94 -0.30 23.34 24.65
C ASN A 94 -0.36 24.29 25.84
N LYS A 95 -1.27 25.26 25.79
CA LYS A 95 -1.68 26.07 26.95
C LYS A 95 -3.19 26.23 26.98
N ASN A 96 -3.79 25.91 28.11
CA ASN A 96 -5.23 26.08 28.31
C ASN A 96 -5.54 27.54 28.67
N VAL A 97 -6.59 28.10 28.06
CA VAL A 97 -7.02 29.48 28.27
C VAL A 97 -8.31 29.49 29.08
N ASN A 98 -8.22 30.04 30.29
CA ASN A 98 -9.35 30.07 31.24
C ASN A 98 -10.13 31.41 31.19
N GLU A 99 -9.82 32.31 30.25
CA GLU A 99 -10.50 33.60 30.09
C GLU A 99 -11.78 33.45 29.26
N THR A 100 -12.92 33.84 29.83
CA THR A 100 -14.20 33.90 29.10
C THR A 100 -14.30 35.16 28.26
N THR A 101 -14.56 35.01 26.96
CA THR A 101 -14.67 36.12 25.99
C THR A 101 -15.93 35.94 25.14
N LYS A 102 -16.40 36.94 24.39
CA LYS A 102 -17.54 36.75 23.45
C LYS A 102 -17.28 35.68 22.37
N TRP A 103 -16.02 35.29 22.17
CA TRP A 103 -15.59 34.18 21.30
C TRP A 103 -15.63 32.81 21.97
N TYR A 104 -15.90 32.78 23.28
CA TYR A 104 -15.84 31.59 24.13
C TYR A 104 -16.98 31.60 25.15
N ASN A 105 -17.91 30.64 25.03
CA ASN A 105 -18.89 30.36 26.07
C ASN A 105 -18.78 28.92 26.59
N GLY A 106 -17.63 28.24 26.37
CA GLY A 106 -17.41 26.86 26.79
C GLY A 106 -18.45 25.89 26.24
N THR A 107 -18.56 25.77 24.90
CA THR A 107 -19.58 24.89 24.28
C THR A 107 -19.25 23.40 24.38
N LEU A 108 -17.99 23.02 24.66
CA LEU A 108 -17.56 21.63 24.80
C LEU A 108 -16.90 21.42 26.18
N SER A 109 -17.20 20.27 26.81
CA SER A 109 -16.59 19.89 28.08
C SER A 109 -15.07 19.69 27.92
N PRO A 110 -14.26 19.98 28.97
CA PRO A 110 -12.80 19.77 28.95
C PRO A 110 -12.39 18.31 28.71
N GLU A 111 -13.30 17.35 28.89
CA GLU A 111 -13.09 15.93 28.57
C GLU A 111 -12.92 15.66 27.07
N LYS A 112 -13.39 16.56 26.19
CA LYS A 112 -13.24 16.43 24.74
C LYS A 112 -11.95 17.04 24.19
N THR A 113 -11.18 17.74 25.03
CA THR A 113 -9.87 18.24 24.63
C THR A 113 -8.84 17.12 24.76
N LEU A 114 -8.23 16.73 23.64
CA LEU A 114 -7.26 15.62 23.60
C LEU A 114 -5.95 15.92 24.33
N PHE A 115 -5.61 17.20 24.46
CA PHE A 115 -4.34 17.65 25.01
C PHE A 115 -4.55 18.46 26.29
N LYS A 116 -3.81 18.10 27.35
CA LYS A 116 -3.84 18.80 28.65
C LYS A 116 -2.91 20.02 28.64
N ASP A 117 -3.01 20.84 29.69
CA ASP A 117 -2.17 22.03 29.85
C ASP A 117 -0.68 21.67 29.94
N LYS A 118 0.17 22.42 29.24
CA LYS A 118 1.63 22.23 29.14
C LYS A 118 2.09 20.91 28.52
N GLU A 119 1.18 20.17 27.88
CA GLU A 119 1.60 19.03 27.07
C GLU A 119 2.41 19.49 25.86
N ARG A 120 3.33 18.61 25.45
CA ARG A 120 4.26 18.85 24.35
C ARG A 120 4.23 17.69 23.40
N GLY A 121 4.62 17.94 22.17
CA GLY A 121 4.74 16.88 21.19
C GLY A 121 5.27 17.38 19.87
N GLN A 122 5.09 16.56 18.84
CA GLN A 122 5.52 16.88 17.48
C GLN A 122 4.33 17.27 16.61
N ILE A 123 4.54 18.30 15.80
CA ILE A 123 3.59 18.78 14.80
C ILE A 123 4.12 18.44 13.41
N TYR A 124 3.26 17.84 12.60
CA TYR A 124 3.49 17.60 11.18
C TYR A 124 2.51 18.45 10.40
N LEU A 125 3.01 19.49 9.74
CA LEU A 125 2.20 20.41 8.96
C LEU A 125 2.52 20.24 7.48
N TYR A 126 1.54 19.79 6.69
CA TYR A 126 1.64 19.77 5.24
C TYR A 126 0.80 20.90 4.66
N LEU A 127 1.44 21.78 3.88
CA LEU A 127 0.77 22.86 3.16
C LEU A 127 0.95 22.69 1.65
N ASN A 128 -0.09 23.01 0.89
CA ASN A 128 -0.10 23.04 -0.56
C ASN A 128 -0.71 24.37 -1.03
N ALA A 129 0.14 25.23 -1.58
CA ALA A 129 -0.24 26.56 -2.06
C ALA A 129 -0.63 26.51 -3.54
N LYS A 130 -1.84 26.98 -3.84
CA LYS A 130 -2.39 27.13 -5.19
C LYS A 130 -2.37 28.60 -5.57
N LYS A 131 -1.81 28.89 -6.75
CA LYS A 131 -1.77 30.24 -7.32
C LYS A 131 -3.18 30.74 -7.61
N THR A 132 -3.49 31.97 -7.19
CA THR A 132 -4.83 32.56 -7.40
C THR A 132 -4.82 33.66 -8.47
N THR A 133 -6.01 34.16 -8.81
CA THR A 133 -6.17 35.29 -9.74
C THR A 133 -5.80 36.63 -9.11
N VAL A 134 -5.78 36.72 -7.78
CA VAL A 134 -5.45 37.95 -7.06
C VAL A 134 -3.93 37.99 -6.89
N PRO A 135 -3.25 39.07 -7.30
CA PRO A 135 -1.82 39.21 -7.06
C PRO A 135 -1.55 39.22 -5.55
N ASP A 136 -0.38 38.74 -5.15
CA ASP A 136 0.11 38.71 -3.75
C ASP A 136 -0.60 37.73 -2.80
N ILE A 137 -1.58 36.96 -3.28
CA ILE A 137 -2.37 36.06 -2.45
C ILE A 137 -2.44 34.65 -3.07
N ASN A 138 -2.06 33.63 -2.29
CA ASN A 138 -2.26 32.22 -2.65
C ASN A 138 -3.31 31.57 -1.76
N PHE A 139 -4.08 30.63 -2.33
CA PHE A 139 -4.97 29.77 -1.56
C PHE A 139 -4.17 28.58 -1.06
N ILE A 140 -4.29 28.25 0.22
CA ILE A 140 -3.58 27.12 0.83
C ILE A 140 -4.59 26.06 1.22
N GLN A 141 -4.22 24.81 0.97
CA GLN A 141 -4.88 23.64 1.53
C GLN A 141 -3.83 22.71 2.14
N GLY A 142 -4.21 21.94 3.14
CA GLY A 142 -3.26 21.09 3.82
C GLY A 142 -3.88 20.32 4.96
N PHE A 143 -3.01 19.74 5.78
CA PHE A 143 -3.40 19.12 7.03
C PHE A 143 -2.32 19.35 8.07
N ALA A 144 -2.73 19.39 9.34
CA ALA A 144 -1.86 19.30 10.49
C ALA A 144 -2.14 18.00 11.23
N ARG A 145 -1.08 17.30 11.60
CA ARG A 145 -1.13 16.19 12.54
C ARG A 145 -0.36 16.58 13.80
N LEU A 146 -1.08 16.70 14.91
CA LEU A 146 -0.53 16.92 16.24
C LEU A 146 -0.36 15.56 16.89
N THR A 147 0.84 15.28 17.37
CA THR A 147 1.17 14.00 18.03
C THR A 147 1.79 14.27 19.39
N ASN A 148 1.32 13.55 20.40
CA ASN A 148 1.91 13.39 21.73
C ASN A 148 2.15 11.88 21.96
N GLU A 149 2.73 11.49 23.10
CA GLU A 149 3.02 10.09 23.46
C GLU A 149 1.75 9.23 23.43
N ASP A 150 0.63 9.75 23.91
CA ASP A 150 -0.63 8.99 24.03
C ASP A 150 -1.62 9.23 22.88
N ASN A 151 -1.66 10.46 22.34
CA ASN A 151 -2.72 10.92 21.46
C ASN A 151 -2.20 11.49 20.14
N SER A 152 -2.93 11.23 19.05
CA SER A 152 -2.71 11.91 17.77
C SER A 152 -4.00 12.52 17.24
N GLU A 153 -3.96 13.82 16.92
CA GLU A 153 -5.07 14.55 16.33
C GLU A 153 -4.73 14.95 14.88
N PHE A 154 -5.64 14.67 13.96
CA PHE A 154 -5.56 15.07 12.56
C PHE A 154 -6.57 16.19 12.27
N ILE A 155 -6.11 17.23 11.59
CA ILE A 155 -6.87 18.47 11.33
C ILE A 155 -6.64 18.85 9.87
N ASP A 156 -7.71 18.97 9.09
CA ASP A 156 -7.65 19.50 7.74
C ASP A 156 -7.61 21.03 7.76
N LEU A 157 -6.85 21.63 6.85
CA LEU A 157 -6.54 23.05 6.83
C LEU A 157 -6.93 23.67 5.49
N GLU A 158 -7.65 24.78 5.56
CA GLU A 158 -7.87 25.66 4.41
C GLU A 158 -7.57 27.10 4.78
N GLY A 159 -7.09 27.90 3.82
CA GLY A 159 -6.90 29.31 4.06
C GLY A 159 -6.06 30.01 3.01
N ILE A 160 -5.36 31.06 3.42
CA ILE A 160 -4.78 32.05 2.52
C ILE A 160 -3.37 32.46 2.96
N HIS A 161 -2.47 32.58 2.00
CA HIS A 161 -1.10 33.10 2.15
C HIS A 161 -0.99 34.50 1.56
N THR A 162 -0.31 35.42 2.24
CA THR A 162 0.05 36.75 1.71
C THR A 162 1.56 36.89 1.54
N PHE A 163 2.02 37.28 0.35
CA PHE A 163 3.46 37.30 0.03
C PHE A 163 4.22 38.43 0.71
N LYS A 164 3.57 39.58 0.94
CA LYS A 164 4.23 40.78 1.49
C LYS A 164 4.93 40.51 2.81
N ASN A 165 4.25 39.80 3.70
CA ASN A 165 4.72 39.57 5.06
C ASN A 165 5.07 38.10 5.32
N GLY A 166 4.90 37.22 4.31
CA GLY A 166 5.05 35.77 4.47
C GLY A 166 4.07 35.16 5.47
N THR A 167 2.97 35.87 5.77
CA THR A 167 1.95 35.45 6.75
C THR A 167 0.87 34.63 6.07
N PHE A 168 0.44 33.56 6.72
CA PHE A 168 -0.69 32.76 6.30
C PHE A 168 -1.73 32.62 7.41
N TYR A 169 -2.98 32.60 6.98
CA TYR A 169 -4.17 32.51 7.81
C TYR A 169 -4.93 31.26 7.38
N LEU A 170 -5.04 30.30 8.29
CA LEU A 170 -5.62 29.00 8.06
C LEU A 170 -6.75 28.77 9.08
N TYR A 171 -7.69 27.93 8.68
CA TYR A 171 -8.73 27.42 9.54
C TYR A 171 -8.70 25.90 9.52
N GLY A 172 -8.63 25.32 10.72
CA GLY A 172 -8.54 23.89 10.94
C GLY A 172 -9.90 23.30 11.30
N TYR A 173 -10.30 22.26 10.58
CA TYR A 173 -11.56 21.54 10.76
C TYR A 173 -11.37 20.03 10.63
N LYS A 174 -12.36 19.24 11.06
CA LYS A 174 -12.40 17.78 10.82
C LYS A 174 -13.35 17.39 9.70
N GLU A 175 -14.44 18.13 9.55
CA GLU A 175 -15.40 17.95 8.46
C GLU A 175 -15.61 19.29 7.75
N GLN A 176 -15.58 19.28 6.41
CA GLN A 176 -15.67 20.50 5.63
C GLN A 176 -17.10 21.03 5.59
N HIS A 177 -17.29 22.31 5.92
CA HIS A 177 -18.61 22.91 6.04
C HIS A 177 -18.69 24.37 5.59
N LEU A 178 -19.91 24.83 5.29
CA LEU A 178 -20.16 26.18 4.76
C LEU A 178 -19.75 27.32 5.72
N GLY A 179 -19.62 27.04 7.02
CA GLY A 179 -19.25 28.02 8.04
C GLY A 179 -17.76 28.40 8.02
N ILE A 180 -16.89 27.54 7.48
CA ILE A 180 -15.44 27.76 7.39
C ILE A 180 -15.13 29.08 6.68
N PHE A 181 -15.86 29.37 5.60
CA PHE A 181 -15.72 30.62 4.85
C PHE A 181 -15.80 31.85 5.76
N ARG A 182 -16.81 31.92 6.63
CA ARG A 182 -17.04 33.08 7.50
C ARG A 182 -15.94 33.17 8.55
N LYS A 183 -15.54 32.02 9.11
CA LYS A 183 -14.46 31.93 10.10
C LYS A 183 -13.13 32.40 9.50
N LEU A 184 -12.82 31.99 8.27
CA LEU A 184 -11.65 32.47 7.53
C LEU A 184 -11.70 33.97 7.22
N LEU A 185 -12.85 34.54 6.86
CA LEU A 185 -12.92 35.98 6.66
C LEU A 185 -12.69 36.77 7.95
N ASN A 186 -13.16 36.26 9.09
CA ASN A 186 -13.03 36.95 10.39
C ASN A 186 -11.58 37.20 10.83
N ILE A 187 -10.62 36.37 10.40
CA ILE A 187 -9.22 36.46 10.83
C ILE A 187 -8.37 37.41 9.98
N MET A 188 -8.91 37.91 8.86
CA MET A 188 -8.16 38.72 7.91
C MET A 188 -7.68 40.03 8.59
N PRO A 189 -6.42 40.45 8.38
CA PRO A 189 -5.86 41.62 9.08
C PRO A 189 -6.36 42.94 8.51
N ASP A 190 -6.54 43.01 7.19
CA ASP A 190 -6.79 44.27 6.46
C ASP A 190 -7.96 44.14 5.48
N ASN A 191 -8.59 45.27 5.17
CA ASN A 191 -9.68 45.33 4.19
C ASN A 191 -9.26 44.90 2.77
N SER A 192 -7.99 45.13 2.38
CA SER A 192 -7.43 44.68 1.10
C SER A 192 -7.34 43.15 1.03
N THR A 193 -6.75 42.54 2.07
CA THR A 193 -6.65 41.08 2.20
C THR A 193 -8.03 40.42 2.26
N LEU A 194 -8.99 41.05 2.96
CA LEU A 194 -10.37 40.59 3.02
C LEU A 194 -11.03 40.56 1.63
N THR A 195 -10.87 41.62 0.84
CA THR A 195 -11.47 41.70 -0.50
C THR A 195 -10.87 40.65 -1.45
N GLY A 196 -9.56 40.47 -1.39
CA GLY A 196 -8.86 39.40 -2.12
C GLY A 196 -9.35 38.00 -1.69
N ALA A 197 -9.38 37.76 -0.39
CA ALA A 197 -9.85 36.50 0.21
C ALA A 197 -11.28 36.16 -0.21
N LYS A 198 -12.18 37.15 -0.17
CA LYS A 198 -13.58 37.00 -0.57
C LYS A 198 -13.71 36.56 -2.03
N THR A 199 -12.92 37.15 -2.93
CA THR A 199 -12.92 36.79 -4.36
C THR A 199 -12.46 35.35 -4.57
N ILE A 200 -11.39 34.94 -3.88
CA ILE A 200 -10.81 33.60 -3.98
C ILE A 200 -11.78 32.55 -3.40
N LEU A 201 -12.24 32.77 -2.17
CA LEU A 201 -13.04 31.83 -1.42
C LEU A 201 -14.46 31.69 -2.02
N SER A 202 -15.07 32.76 -2.51
CA SER A 202 -16.39 32.67 -3.19
C SER A 202 -16.32 31.86 -4.49
N LYS A 203 -15.23 32.01 -5.26
CA LYS A 203 -14.99 31.19 -6.46
C LYS A 203 -14.75 29.72 -6.09
N TYR A 204 -13.95 29.47 -5.05
CA TYR A 204 -13.63 28.12 -4.59
C TYR A 204 -14.86 27.39 -4.05
N TYR A 205 -15.51 27.92 -3.01
CA TYR A 205 -16.70 27.29 -2.42
C TYR A 205 -17.91 27.34 -3.35
N GLY A 206 -17.98 28.28 -4.29
CA GLY A 206 -18.99 28.26 -5.35
C GLY A 206 -18.89 27.03 -6.25
N LYS A 207 -17.69 26.46 -6.42
CA LYS A 207 -17.47 25.21 -7.17
C LYS A 207 -17.88 23.98 -6.36
N PHE A 208 -17.56 23.96 -5.07
CA PHE A 208 -17.77 22.81 -4.17
C PHE A 208 -19.05 22.88 -3.33
N PHE A 209 -19.93 23.85 -3.60
CA PHE A 209 -21.10 24.16 -2.77
C PHE A 209 -21.98 22.94 -2.46
N ASP A 210 -22.20 22.09 -3.46
CA ASP A 210 -23.11 20.95 -3.35
C ASP A 210 -22.54 19.81 -2.49
N GLU A 211 -21.22 19.73 -2.34
CA GLU A 211 -20.51 18.71 -1.56
C GLU A 211 -20.44 19.06 -0.06
N LEU A 212 -20.50 20.34 0.29
CA LEU A 212 -20.25 20.83 1.66
C LEU A 212 -21.40 20.51 2.63
N ALA A 213 -21.05 20.20 3.88
CA ALA A 213 -22.02 20.02 4.96
C ALA A 213 -22.53 21.37 5.53
N ASN A 214 -23.74 21.34 6.11
CA ASN A 214 -24.23 22.46 6.91
C ASN A 214 -23.60 22.41 8.31
N GLU A 215 -23.27 23.58 8.88
CA GLU A 215 -22.64 23.69 10.19
C GLU A 215 -23.45 23.05 11.33
N ASN A 216 -24.78 23.07 11.21
CA ASN A 216 -25.69 22.50 12.23
C ASN A 216 -25.72 20.97 12.25
N ASP A 217 -25.26 20.32 11.18
CA ASP A 217 -25.34 18.86 11.04
C ASP A 217 -24.07 18.17 11.57
N ILE A 218 -23.07 18.95 12.01
CA ILE A 218 -21.73 18.45 12.32
C ILE A 218 -21.61 18.20 13.82
N VAL A 219 -20.99 17.08 14.16
CA VAL A 219 -20.64 16.77 15.54
C VAL A 219 -19.67 17.83 16.06
N PRO A 220 -19.91 18.45 17.23
CA PRO A 220 -19.03 19.49 17.72
C PRO A 220 -17.69 18.88 18.15
N VAL A 221 -16.65 19.13 17.35
CA VAL A 221 -15.25 18.74 17.60
C VAL A 221 -14.36 19.97 17.59
N CYS A 222 -13.18 19.90 18.23
CA CYS A 222 -12.23 21.00 18.29
C CYS A 222 -11.87 21.55 16.90
N GLU A 223 -12.07 22.86 16.73
CA GLU A 223 -11.70 23.61 15.54
C GLU A 223 -10.66 24.67 15.91
N TYR A 224 -9.80 25.05 14.97
CA TYR A 224 -8.65 25.89 15.25
C TYR A 224 -8.49 27.03 14.25
N TYR A 225 -8.35 28.26 14.74
CA TYR A 225 -7.78 29.37 13.97
C TYR A 225 -6.27 29.24 13.99
N ILE A 226 -5.66 29.19 12.82
CA ILE A 226 -4.24 28.93 12.68
C ILE A 226 -3.61 30.11 11.96
N MET A 227 -2.65 30.73 12.62
CA MET A 227 -1.90 31.85 12.09
C MET A 227 -0.44 31.43 12.05
N GLY A 228 0.23 31.76 10.96
CA GLY A 228 1.66 31.52 10.87
C GLY A 228 2.36 32.53 10.01
N GLN A 229 3.67 32.61 10.21
CA GLN A 229 4.55 33.42 9.40
C GLN A 229 5.78 32.61 9.02
N ILE A 230 6.20 32.74 7.78
CA ILE A 230 7.38 32.08 7.23
C ILE A 230 8.62 32.88 7.65
N GLY A 231 9.71 32.16 7.93
CA GLY A 231 11.00 32.78 8.21
C GLY A 231 11.52 33.54 6.99
N PRO A 232 12.14 34.73 7.19
CA PRO A 232 12.78 35.43 6.09
C PRO A 232 13.91 34.57 5.53
N VAL A 233 14.09 34.65 4.21
CA VAL A 233 15.23 34.05 3.51
C VAL A 233 16.51 34.81 3.90
N ASP A 234 17.65 34.13 3.87
CA ASP A 234 18.96 34.71 4.20
C ASP A 234 19.22 36.00 3.39
N ALA A 235 19.78 37.01 4.07
CA ALA A 235 19.99 38.35 3.51
C ALA A 235 21.00 38.38 2.35
N SER A 236 21.73 37.28 2.14
CA SER A 236 22.66 37.08 1.02
C SER A 236 21.96 36.87 -0.33
N ILE A 237 20.67 36.49 -0.33
CA ILE A 237 19.93 36.11 -1.54
C ILE A 237 19.12 37.29 -2.08
N SER A 238 19.23 37.57 -3.37
CA SER A 238 18.44 38.60 -4.04
C SER A 238 17.03 38.12 -4.43
N GLN A 239 16.08 39.04 -4.58
CA GLN A 239 14.71 38.73 -4.99
C GLN A 239 14.66 38.01 -6.35
N ASN A 240 15.52 38.39 -7.29
CA ASN A 240 15.56 37.77 -8.61
C ASN A 240 16.06 36.32 -8.55
N GLU A 241 17.06 36.04 -7.72
CA GLU A 241 17.56 34.67 -7.52
C GLU A 241 16.51 33.78 -6.87
N LEU A 242 15.76 34.30 -5.89
CA LEU A 242 14.67 33.57 -5.25
C LEU A 242 13.53 33.28 -6.24
N GLU A 243 13.15 34.26 -7.07
CA GLU A 243 12.11 34.09 -8.09
C GLU A 243 12.54 33.10 -9.19
N ASN A 244 13.80 33.14 -9.62
CA ASN A 244 14.34 32.16 -10.57
C ASN A 244 14.34 30.75 -9.96
N LEU A 245 14.73 30.62 -8.69
CA LEU A 245 14.64 29.35 -7.97
C LEU A 245 13.18 28.83 -7.90
N GLU A 246 12.22 29.69 -7.53
CA GLU A 246 10.81 29.29 -7.45
C GLU A 246 10.24 28.90 -8.82
N ARG A 247 10.60 29.62 -9.88
CA ARG A 247 10.19 29.31 -11.26
C ARG A 247 10.72 27.95 -11.72
N GLU A 248 12.01 27.69 -11.49
CA GLU A 248 12.66 26.42 -11.83
C GLU A 248 12.10 25.26 -10.99
N MET A 249 11.73 25.49 -9.73
CA MET A 249 11.08 24.45 -8.91
C MET A 249 9.64 24.14 -9.37
N GLU A 250 8.91 25.13 -9.91
CA GLU A 250 7.55 24.93 -10.43
C GLU A 250 7.56 24.30 -11.83
N TYR A 251 8.51 24.73 -12.67
CA TYR A 251 8.69 24.27 -14.04
C TYR A 251 10.17 23.91 -14.25
N PRO A 252 10.56 22.64 -14.05
CA PRO A 252 11.96 22.23 -14.12
C PRO A 252 12.48 22.31 -15.57
N THR A 253 13.37 23.28 -15.84
CA THR A 253 14.04 23.46 -17.14
C THR A 253 15.49 22.95 -17.14
N GLY A 254 16.05 22.68 -15.96
CA GLY A 254 17.45 22.27 -15.78
C GLY A 254 18.41 23.43 -15.52
N GLU A 255 17.91 24.64 -15.28
CA GLU A 255 18.73 25.81 -14.99
C GLU A 255 19.46 25.67 -13.63
N LYS A 256 20.74 26.06 -13.60
CA LYS A 256 21.51 26.07 -12.35
C LYS A 256 21.03 27.21 -11.46
N THR A 257 20.35 26.86 -10.37
CA THR A 257 19.83 27.80 -9.38
C THR A 257 20.61 27.73 -8.06
N ILE A 258 20.33 28.68 -7.17
CA ILE A 258 20.86 28.66 -5.80
C ILE A 258 20.39 27.40 -5.04
N LYS A 259 21.12 27.02 -3.99
CA LYS A 259 20.64 25.95 -3.11
C LYS A 259 19.36 26.41 -2.40
N PRO A 260 18.27 25.61 -2.41
CA PRO A 260 17.01 26.05 -1.83
C PRO A 260 17.17 26.28 -0.31
N PRO A 261 16.88 27.49 0.20
CA PRO A 261 16.89 27.75 1.63
C PRO A 261 15.81 26.92 2.35
N ILE A 262 16.07 26.59 3.60
CA ILE A 262 15.14 25.80 4.43
C ILE A 262 13.83 26.56 4.62
N LEU A 263 12.70 25.85 4.54
CA LEU A 263 11.39 26.44 4.79
C LEU A 263 11.18 26.49 6.30
N GLN A 264 11.25 27.67 6.90
CA GLN A 264 10.98 27.85 8.32
C GLN A 264 9.62 28.50 8.52
N SER A 265 8.87 28.11 9.54
CA SER A 265 7.64 28.82 9.91
C SER A 265 7.44 28.88 11.42
N LYS A 266 6.72 29.91 11.85
CA LYS A 266 6.14 30.02 13.19
C LYS A 266 4.65 29.74 13.08
N LEU A 267 4.11 29.01 14.04
CA LEU A 267 2.69 28.68 14.07
C LEU A 267 2.07 29.01 15.43
N PHE A 268 0.83 29.49 15.35
CA PHE A 268 -0.05 29.77 16.47
C PHE A 268 -1.44 29.21 16.15
N PHE A 269 -1.93 28.33 17.01
CA PHE A 269 -3.24 27.70 16.92
C PHE A 269 -4.09 28.21 18.08
N PHE A 270 -5.31 28.64 17.79
CA PHE A 270 -6.29 29.03 18.79
C PHE A 270 -7.61 28.33 18.55
N SER A 271 -8.04 27.53 19.52
CA SER A 271 -9.34 26.87 19.46
C SER A 271 -10.43 27.73 20.06
N THR A 272 -11.50 27.99 19.30
CA THR A 272 -12.67 28.74 19.80
C THR A 272 -13.61 27.91 20.66
N ASN A 273 -13.54 26.58 20.55
CA ASN A 273 -14.49 25.67 21.19
C ASN A 273 -13.86 24.80 22.27
N CYS A 274 -12.55 24.53 22.19
CA CYS A 274 -11.81 23.69 23.14
C CYS A 274 -10.87 24.48 24.06
N SER A 275 -10.83 25.82 24.01
CA SER A 275 -10.03 26.69 24.91
C SER A 275 -8.52 26.40 24.97
N ASN A 276 -7.95 25.80 23.92
CA ASN A 276 -6.54 25.46 23.87
C ASN A 276 -5.80 26.37 22.89
N VAL A 277 -4.62 26.81 23.31
CA VAL A 277 -3.67 27.56 22.48
C VAL A 277 -2.44 26.69 22.29
N ILE A 278 -2.13 26.38 21.02
CA ILE A 278 -0.94 25.61 20.68
C ILE A 278 0.07 26.53 20.00
N THR A 279 1.31 26.51 20.49
CA THR A 279 2.41 27.31 19.96
C THR A 279 3.63 26.46 19.64
N THR A 280 4.37 26.87 18.63
CA THR A 280 5.63 26.22 18.21
C THR A 280 6.79 26.60 19.13
N ILE A 281 7.59 25.60 19.50
CA ILE A 281 8.76 25.73 20.37
C ILE A 281 9.99 25.13 19.65
N SER A 282 11.20 25.61 19.99
CA SER A 282 12.45 25.03 19.51
C SER A 282 13.38 24.74 20.68
N PRO A 283 14.21 23.69 20.60
CA PRO A 283 15.28 23.46 21.56
C PRO A 283 16.30 24.62 21.53
N PRO A 284 16.83 25.08 22.68
CA PRO A 284 16.53 24.65 24.05
C PRO A 284 15.20 25.22 24.59
N PHE A 285 14.40 24.37 25.25
CA PHE A 285 13.05 24.66 25.77
C PHE A 285 12.95 25.73 26.88
N ASN A 286 14.03 26.44 27.17
CA ASN A 286 14.11 27.40 28.27
C ASN A 286 13.53 28.78 27.90
N ASP A 287 13.49 29.14 26.61
CA ASP A 287 12.94 30.43 26.17
C ASP A 287 11.49 30.30 25.69
N THR A 288 10.56 30.08 26.63
CA THR A 288 9.10 30.07 26.35
C THR A 288 8.55 31.47 26.01
N SER A 289 9.39 32.51 26.07
CA SER A 289 9.01 33.89 25.78
C SER A 289 8.84 34.15 24.29
N LYS A 290 9.49 33.37 23.41
CA LYS A 290 9.44 33.53 21.95
C LYS A 290 8.74 32.34 21.28
N ILE A 291 8.00 32.61 20.20
CA ILE A 291 7.53 31.57 19.28
C ILE A 291 8.70 31.19 18.38
N ALA A 292 9.02 29.92 18.32
CA ALA A 292 10.18 29.42 17.62
C ALA A 292 9.89 29.09 16.15
N PHE A 293 10.94 29.15 15.33
CA PHE A 293 10.87 28.66 13.96
C PHE A 293 11.02 27.14 13.94
N ILE A 294 10.07 26.48 13.29
CA ILE A 294 10.15 25.06 12.96
C ILE A 294 10.59 24.90 11.51
N GLY A 295 11.36 23.85 11.24
CA GLY A 295 12.00 23.62 9.94
C GLY A 295 11.18 22.70 9.04
N GLY A 296 11.33 22.88 7.74
CA GLY A 296 10.56 22.14 6.75
C GLY A 296 11.27 21.99 5.41
N ILE A 297 10.75 21.05 4.62
CA ILE A 297 11.23 20.71 3.29
C ILE A 297 10.12 21.06 2.29
N LYS A 298 10.48 21.75 1.22
CA LYS A 298 9.54 22.07 0.13
C LYS A 298 9.11 20.80 -0.60
N LYS A 299 7.83 20.75 -1.00
CA LYS A 299 7.24 19.61 -1.71
C LYS A 299 7.99 19.31 -3.02
N GLN A 300 8.34 20.35 -3.76
CA GLN A 300 9.02 20.26 -5.05
C GLN A 300 10.37 19.52 -4.96
N ILE A 301 11.07 19.63 -3.82
CA ILE A 301 12.34 18.94 -3.59
C ILE A 301 12.10 17.43 -3.49
N TYR A 302 11.03 17.03 -2.80
CA TYR A 302 10.64 15.63 -2.68
C TYR A 302 10.21 15.06 -4.05
N ASP A 303 9.35 15.78 -4.77
CA ASP A 303 8.88 15.39 -6.10
C ASP A 303 10.05 15.19 -7.07
N ARG A 304 11.02 16.13 -7.09
CA ARG A 304 12.24 16.00 -7.91
C ARG A 304 13.09 14.77 -7.54
N ARG A 305 13.25 14.48 -6.25
CA ARG A 305 13.98 13.28 -5.79
C ARG A 305 13.28 12.00 -6.20
N ALA A 306 11.95 11.95 -6.09
CA ALA A 306 11.14 10.82 -6.52
C ALA A 306 11.25 10.58 -8.04
N THR A 307 11.17 11.64 -8.85
CA THR A 307 11.36 11.56 -10.30
C THR A 307 12.77 11.06 -10.67
N LEU A 308 13.81 11.55 -9.98
CA LEU A 308 15.18 11.07 -10.21
C LEU A 308 15.34 9.59 -9.82
N ALA A 309 14.77 9.17 -8.68
CA ALA A 309 14.78 7.77 -8.27
C ALA A 309 14.06 6.87 -9.28
N GLY A 310 12.93 7.33 -9.84
CA GLY A 310 12.23 6.63 -10.91
C GLY A 310 13.07 6.48 -12.18
N PHE A 311 13.82 7.52 -12.58
CA PHE A 311 14.74 7.44 -13.72
C PHE A 311 15.89 6.45 -13.47
N MET A 312 16.45 6.43 -12.27
CA MET A 312 17.48 5.45 -11.90
C MET A 312 16.91 4.02 -11.89
N ALA A 313 15.70 3.82 -11.38
CA ALA A 313 15.02 2.53 -11.39
C ALA A 313 14.76 2.02 -12.82
N LEU A 314 14.47 2.92 -13.76
CA LEU A 314 14.34 2.59 -15.18
C LEU A 314 15.66 2.06 -15.76
N ILE A 315 16.78 2.73 -15.48
CA ILE A 315 18.11 2.28 -15.96
C ILE A 315 18.47 0.92 -15.36
N VAL A 316 18.21 0.74 -14.07
CA VAL A 316 18.45 -0.54 -13.38
C VAL A 316 17.57 -1.64 -13.98
N GLY A 317 16.28 -1.38 -14.21
CA GLY A 317 15.36 -2.36 -14.81
C GLY A 317 15.77 -2.77 -16.24
N LEU A 318 16.21 -1.82 -17.07
CA LEU A 318 16.78 -2.11 -18.39
C LEU A 318 18.05 -2.97 -18.30
N SER A 319 18.93 -2.63 -17.36
CA SER A 319 20.16 -3.38 -17.12
C SER A 319 19.87 -4.81 -16.64
N GLN A 320 18.86 -4.98 -15.77
CA GLN A 320 18.41 -6.29 -15.28
C GLN A 320 17.85 -7.15 -16.42
N ILE A 321 17.02 -6.59 -17.31
CA ILE A 321 16.52 -7.33 -18.49
C ILE A 321 17.69 -7.76 -19.37
N PHE A 322 18.63 -6.85 -19.65
CA PHE A 322 19.80 -7.17 -20.47
C PHE A 322 20.61 -8.31 -19.85
N LEU A 323 20.95 -8.22 -18.57
CA LEU A 323 21.68 -9.27 -17.85
C LEU A 323 20.92 -10.61 -17.84
N LEU A 324 19.60 -10.59 -17.67
CA LEU A 324 18.77 -11.79 -17.70
C LEU A 324 18.80 -12.45 -19.08
N ILE A 325 18.68 -11.67 -20.16
CA ILE A 325 18.77 -12.18 -21.54
C ILE A 325 20.16 -12.78 -21.78
N THR A 326 21.23 -12.05 -21.42
CA THR A 326 22.60 -12.55 -21.56
C THR A 326 22.82 -13.84 -20.76
N GLN A 327 22.26 -13.95 -19.56
CA GLN A 327 22.30 -15.17 -18.77
C GLN A 327 21.56 -16.32 -19.47
N MET A 328 20.38 -16.08 -20.04
CA MET A 328 19.62 -17.08 -20.79
C MET A 328 20.38 -17.57 -22.03
N GLU A 329 21.08 -16.68 -22.73
CA GLU A 329 21.90 -17.05 -23.90
C GLU A 329 23.13 -17.87 -23.50
N PHE A 330 23.84 -17.46 -22.45
CA PHE A 330 25.02 -18.17 -21.95
C PHE A 330 24.68 -19.57 -21.43
N THR A 331 23.45 -19.74 -20.92
CA THR A 331 22.96 -21.00 -20.33
C THR A 331 22.09 -21.80 -21.30
N SER A 332 22.30 -21.61 -22.61
CA SER A 332 21.50 -22.23 -23.68
C SER A 332 21.69 -23.75 -23.82
N THR A 333 22.79 -24.33 -23.32
CA THR A 333 23.04 -25.78 -23.39
C THR A 333 22.44 -26.53 -22.21
N HIS A 334 21.83 -27.70 -22.45
CA HIS A 334 21.20 -28.53 -21.41
C HIS A 334 22.11 -28.84 -20.20
N SER A 335 23.40 -29.11 -20.42
CA SER A 335 24.37 -29.44 -19.36
C SER A 335 24.76 -28.27 -18.44
N LEU A 336 24.59 -27.03 -18.89
CA LEU A 336 24.79 -25.84 -18.06
C LEU A 336 23.50 -25.50 -17.30
N LEU A 337 22.35 -25.73 -17.92
CA LEU A 337 21.06 -25.42 -17.34
C LEU A 337 20.72 -26.31 -16.14
N SER A 338 21.13 -27.57 -16.16
CA SER A 338 20.92 -28.49 -15.03
C SER A 338 21.64 -28.07 -13.75
N LYS A 339 22.79 -27.40 -13.87
CA LYS A 339 23.58 -26.91 -12.72
C LYS A 339 23.00 -25.67 -12.04
N ILE A 340 22.02 -25.02 -12.66
CA ILE A 340 21.43 -23.78 -12.14
C ILE A 340 20.25 -24.10 -11.23
N SER A 341 20.26 -23.56 -10.02
CA SER A 341 19.14 -23.78 -9.11
C SER A 341 17.89 -23.02 -9.57
N ALA A 342 16.77 -23.73 -9.79
CA ALA A 342 15.49 -23.09 -10.11
C ALA A 342 14.95 -22.22 -8.96
N TYR A 343 15.34 -22.51 -7.72
CA TYR A 343 14.92 -21.78 -6.54
C TYR A 343 15.53 -20.38 -6.45
N THR A 344 16.83 -20.22 -6.74
CA THR A 344 17.46 -18.89 -6.74
C THR A 344 16.85 -18.00 -7.80
N ILE A 345 16.65 -18.50 -9.03
CA ILE A 345 15.94 -17.77 -10.09
C ILE A 345 14.51 -17.44 -9.65
N GLY A 346 13.80 -18.37 -9.00
CA GLY A 346 12.49 -18.13 -8.40
C GLY A 346 12.48 -16.99 -7.39
N LEU A 347 13.48 -16.91 -6.51
CA LEU A 347 13.60 -15.81 -5.54
C LEU A 347 13.85 -14.47 -6.24
N TYR A 348 14.69 -14.42 -7.26
CA TYR A 348 14.91 -13.19 -8.05
C TYR A 348 13.62 -12.69 -8.71
N LEU A 349 12.83 -13.59 -9.30
CA LEU A 349 11.55 -13.22 -9.91
C LEU A 349 10.53 -12.73 -8.87
N LEU A 350 10.52 -13.31 -7.68
CA LEU A 350 9.70 -12.82 -6.57
C LEU A 350 10.11 -11.41 -6.19
N THR A 351 11.42 -11.13 -6.03
CA THR A 351 11.89 -9.78 -5.70
C THR A 351 11.54 -8.76 -6.79
N ASP A 352 11.70 -9.09 -8.06
CA ASP A 352 11.34 -8.20 -9.17
C ASP A 352 9.83 -7.92 -9.20
N SER A 353 9.01 -8.92 -8.87
CA SER A 353 7.55 -8.74 -8.76
C SER A 353 7.16 -7.79 -7.60
N TYR A 354 7.83 -7.89 -6.45
CA TYR A 354 7.61 -6.97 -5.33
C TYR A 354 8.06 -5.54 -5.67
N ILE A 355 9.23 -5.38 -6.30
CA ILE A 355 9.72 -4.08 -6.76
C ILE A 355 8.73 -3.46 -7.75
N CYS A 356 8.20 -4.23 -8.70
CA CYS A 356 7.16 -3.79 -9.63
C CYS A 356 5.94 -3.23 -8.88
N LEU A 357 5.41 -3.96 -7.90
CA LEU A 357 4.22 -3.55 -7.14
C LEU A 357 4.48 -2.30 -6.30
N ILE A 358 5.65 -2.21 -5.66
CA ILE A 358 6.03 -1.04 -4.87
C ILE A 358 6.17 0.20 -5.76
N LEU A 359 6.83 0.09 -6.91
CA LEU A 359 6.97 1.20 -7.86
C LEU A 359 5.61 1.65 -8.41
N PHE A 360 4.73 0.70 -8.74
CA PHE A 360 3.38 1.00 -9.19
C PHE A 360 2.54 1.70 -8.11
N SER A 361 2.53 1.17 -6.89
CA SER A 361 1.81 1.74 -5.75
C SER A 361 2.32 3.14 -5.36
N THR A 362 3.65 3.31 -5.35
CA THR A 362 4.28 4.62 -5.08
C THR A 362 3.95 5.63 -6.17
N GLY A 363 3.94 5.19 -7.44
CA GLY A 363 3.52 6.01 -8.57
C GLY A 363 2.09 6.55 -8.41
N LEU A 364 1.15 5.70 -7.99
CA LEU A 364 -0.24 6.11 -7.73
C LEU A 364 -0.36 7.15 -6.60
N SER A 365 0.55 7.11 -5.63
CA SER A 365 0.54 8.02 -4.49
C SER A 365 1.12 9.41 -4.82
N ILE A 366 2.08 9.49 -5.74
CA ILE A 366 2.79 10.73 -6.09
C ILE A 366 2.40 11.18 -7.50
N SER A 367 1.37 12.01 -7.61
CA SER A 367 0.80 12.42 -8.91
C SER A 367 1.82 13.07 -9.87
N HIS A 368 2.81 13.81 -9.36
CA HIS A 368 3.81 14.49 -10.19
C HIS A 368 4.89 13.55 -10.76
N ALA A 369 5.20 12.45 -10.07
CA ALA A 369 6.21 11.47 -10.50
C ALA A 369 5.57 10.21 -11.11
N PHE A 370 4.24 10.18 -11.26
CA PHE A 370 3.48 9.03 -11.72
C PHE A 370 4.02 8.49 -13.05
N THR A 371 4.19 9.34 -14.06
CA THR A 371 4.61 8.91 -15.41
C THR A 371 5.97 8.20 -15.37
N THR A 372 6.95 8.72 -14.62
CA THR A 372 8.29 8.14 -14.54
C THR A 372 8.31 6.84 -13.74
N LEU A 373 7.63 6.80 -12.59
CA LEU A 373 7.58 5.60 -11.75
C LEU A 373 6.76 4.47 -12.39
N PHE A 374 5.67 4.83 -13.06
CA PHE A 374 4.86 3.90 -13.83
C PHE A 374 5.67 3.30 -14.98
N ALA A 375 6.37 4.13 -15.76
CA ALA A 375 7.28 3.66 -16.81
C ALA A 375 8.37 2.71 -16.26
N ALA A 376 8.97 3.05 -15.12
CA ALA A 376 9.98 2.20 -14.48
C ALA A 376 9.41 0.83 -14.05
N SER A 377 8.15 0.76 -13.59
CA SER A 377 7.51 -0.49 -13.16
C SER A 377 7.29 -1.49 -14.30
N PHE A 378 7.21 -1.04 -15.56
CA PHE A 378 7.03 -1.95 -16.70
C PHE A 378 8.24 -2.86 -16.94
N PHE A 379 9.46 -2.42 -16.62
CA PHE A 379 10.65 -3.22 -16.92
C PHE A 379 10.73 -4.50 -16.05
N PRO A 380 10.61 -4.43 -14.70
CA PRO A 380 10.48 -5.64 -13.88
C PRO A 380 9.28 -6.51 -14.28
N PHE A 381 8.16 -5.90 -14.70
CA PHE A 381 7.01 -6.65 -15.20
C PHE A 381 7.32 -7.44 -16.49
N ILE A 382 8.00 -6.82 -17.45
CA ILE A 382 8.44 -7.47 -18.69
C ILE A 382 9.46 -8.57 -18.38
N ALA A 383 10.44 -8.30 -17.50
CA ALA A 383 11.45 -9.26 -17.06
C ALA A 383 10.78 -10.52 -16.49
N LEU A 384 9.80 -10.35 -15.59
CA LEU A 384 9.03 -11.44 -14.99
C LEU A 384 8.20 -12.20 -16.03
N SER A 385 7.37 -11.48 -16.80
CA SER A 385 6.33 -12.09 -17.65
C SER A 385 6.88 -12.77 -18.91
N PHE A 386 7.89 -12.17 -19.56
CA PHE A 386 8.38 -12.67 -20.85
C PHE A 386 9.59 -13.59 -20.72
N PHE A 387 10.52 -13.28 -19.82
CA PHE A 387 11.80 -13.98 -19.71
C PHE A 387 11.83 -14.90 -18.48
N GLY A 388 11.49 -14.38 -17.31
CA GLY A 388 11.59 -15.07 -16.02
C GLY A 388 10.83 -16.39 -15.96
N PHE A 389 9.51 -16.37 -16.18
CA PHE A 389 8.71 -17.60 -16.14
C PHE A 389 9.14 -18.64 -17.18
N LYS A 390 9.49 -18.19 -18.40
CA LYS A 390 9.99 -19.08 -19.45
C LYS A 390 11.31 -19.74 -19.04
N TYR A 391 12.19 -18.99 -18.40
CA TYR A 391 13.49 -19.49 -17.96
C TYR A 391 13.34 -20.56 -16.87
N ILE A 392 12.46 -20.35 -15.88
CA ILE A 392 12.18 -21.36 -14.84
C ILE A 392 11.60 -22.64 -15.43
N ILE A 393 10.65 -22.53 -16.37
CA ILE A 393 10.06 -23.70 -17.04
C ILE A 393 11.15 -24.49 -17.79
N LEU A 394 12.04 -23.80 -18.51
CA LEU A 394 13.14 -24.42 -19.24
C LEU A 394 14.10 -25.18 -18.29
N ILE A 395 14.47 -24.55 -17.16
CA ILE A 395 15.35 -25.16 -16.15
C ILE A 395 14.71 -26.42 -15.57
N ARG A 396 13.46 -26.33 -15.09
CA ARG A 396 12.76 -27.46 -14.48
C ARG A 396 12.54 -28.62 -15.45
N ASN A 397 12.19 -28.32 -16.70
CA ASN A 397 12.02 -29.36 -17.71
C ASN A 397 13.34 -30.12 -17.94
N THR A 398 14.46 -29.41 -18.04
CA THR A 398 15.78 -30.04 -18.24
C THR A 398 16.22 -30.86 -17.04
N GLN A 399 16.04 -30.33 -15.82
CA GLN A 399 16.36 -31.05 -14.58
C GLN A 399 15.52 -32.30 -14.38
N SER A 400 14.23 -32.27 -14.78
CA SER A 400 13.36 -33.44 -14.71
C SER A 400 13.74 -34.54 -15.69
N ILE A 401 14.38 -34.20 -16.82
CA ILE A 401 14.86 -35.18 -17.79
C ILE A 401 16.10 -35.88 -17.24
N GLU A 402 17.04 -35.13 -16.65
CA GLU A 402 18.25 -35.72 -16.05
C GLU A 402 17.91 -36.63 -14.87
N SER A 403 17.02 -36.20 -13.96
CA SER A 403 16.59 -37.03 -12.83
C SER A 403 15.87 -38.31 -13.26
N ASN A 404 15.25 -38.31 -14.44
CA ASN A 404 14.60 -39.50 -15.00
C ASN A 404 15.57 -40.38 -15.82
N SER A 405 16.79 -39.89 -16.11
CA SER A 405 17.80 -40.56 -16.92
C SER A 405 18.94 -41.19 -16.12
N GLU A 406 18.95 -41.05 -14.80
CA GLU A 406 19.77 -41.85 -13.87
C GLU A 406 18.97 -43.10 -13.45
N PRO A 407 19.13 -44.25 -14.12
CA PRO A 407 18.68 -45.52 -13.58
C PRO A 407 19.67 -45.99 -12.50
N ASP A 408 19.17 -46.22 -11.29
CA ASP A 408 19.59 -47.21 -10.28
C ASP A 408 20.96 -47.94 -10.48
N GLU A 409 22.08 -47.21 -10.50
CA GLU A 409 23.43 -47.82 -10.53
C GLU A 409 24.13 -47.82 -9.15
N GLU A 410 23.46 -47.42 -8.06
CA GLU A 410 24.06 -47.32 -6.73
C GLU A 410 23.50 -48.29 -5.66
N GLU A 411 22.86 -49.40 -6.03
CA GLU A 411 22.36 -50.39 -5.04
C GLU A 411 22.80 -51.85 -5.27
N ASN A 412 23.91 -52.09 -5.99
CA ASN A 412 24.49 -53.45 -6.12
C ASN A 412 26.03 -53.45 -6.02
N ALA A 413 26.58 -52.93 -4.93
CA ALA A 413 28.02 -53.06 -4.68
C ALA A 413 28.42 -53.02 -3.19
N ASP A 414 27.61 -53.51 -2.24
CA ASP A 414 28.19 -53.96 -0.95
C ASP A 414 27.23 -54.85 -0.15
N SER A 415 27.41 -56.17 -0.24
CA SER A 415 27.18 -57.10 0.89
C SER A 415 27.39 -58.55 0.42
N SER A 416 28.64 -58.97 0.37
CA SER A 416 28.99 -60.40 0.32
C SER A 416 29.80 -60.76 1.57
N GLU A 417 29.13 -61.01 2.70
CA GLU A 417 29.72 -61.78 3.81
C GLU A 417 28.70 -62.71 4.48
N VAL A 418 28.81 -63.98 4.10
CA VAL A 418 28.61 -65.23 4.83
C VAL A 418 28.25 -65.10 6.33
N TYR A 419 27.10 -65.68 6.72
CA TYR A 419 27.02 -66.46 7.97
C TYR A 419 26.08 -67.66 7.83
N ASN A 420 26.64 -68.83 8.14
CA ASN A 420 26.01 -70.14 8.18
C ASN A 420 24.92 -70.25 9.25
N GLY A 421 23.85 -70.99 8.93
CA GLY A 421 22.87 -71.46 9.91
C GLY A 421 21.83 -72.38 9.29
N GLN A 422 22.14 -73.69 9.22
CA GLN A 422 21.15 -74.74 9.03
C GLN A 422 20.10 -74.67 10.15
N ILE A 423 18.81 -74.87 9.85
CA ILE A 423 17.87 -75.72 10.62
C ILE A 423 16.69 -76.12 9.71
N ASN A 424 16.24 -77.35 9.95
CA ASN A 424 15.35 -78.24 9.21
C ASN A 424 13.91 -77.78 8.92
N LEU A 425 13.38 -78.35 7.84
CA LEU A 425 11.97 -78.68 7.66
C LEU A 425 11.61 -79.89 8.53
N ASN A 426 10.64 -79.70 9.44
CA ASN A 426 9.60 -80.64 9.88
C ASN A 426 9.13 -80.19 11.28
N ASP A 427 7.89 -79.72 11.39
CA ASP A 427 6.87 -80.41 12.18
C ASP A 427 5.58 -79.59 12.21
N LEU A 428 4.51 -80.31 11.89
CA LEU A 428 3.13 -79.92 12.01
C LEU A 428 2.71 -79.92 13.48
N ASP A 429 1.58 -79.22 13.69
CA ASP A 429 0.53 -79.51 14.66
C ASP A 429 0.46 -78.76 16.00
N ASN A 430 -0.77 -78.24 16.16
CA ASN A 430 -1.55 -78.06 17.38
C ASN A 430 -1.18 -76.90 18.30
N ALA A 431 -2.10 -76.28 19.02
CA ALA A 431 -3.55 -76.07 18.96
C ALA A 431 -3.82 -75.24 20.23
N GLN A 432 -4.70 -74.25 20.12
CA GLN A 432 -5.66 -73.76 21.14
C GLN A 432 -5.22 -73.54 22.60
N ILE A 433 -5.70 -72.43 23.17
CA ILE A 433 -6.56 -72.31 24.38
C ILE A 433 -6.63 -70.79 24.64
N GLU A 434 -7.75 -70.16 24.26
CA GLU A 434 -8.94 -69.91 25.11
C GLU A 434 -8.67 -68.79 26.13
N SER A 435 -9.31 -67.63 25.97
CA SER A 435 -10.65 -67.26 26.50
C SER A 435 -10.42 -66.36 27.73
N GLU A 436 -11.24 -65.39 28.11
CA GLU A 436 -12.67 -65.16 27.92
C GLU A 436 -12.95 -63.70 28.39
N SER A 437 -13.70 -62.90 27.61
CA SER A 437 -15.07 -62.42 27.91
C SER A 437 -15.17 -61.24 28.91
N SER A 438 -16.16 -60.33 28.91
CA SER A 438 -17.61 -60.40 28.67
C SER A 438 -18.15 -58.94 28.71
N ASN A 439 -18.74 -58.38 27.65
CA ASN A 439 -20.18 -58.32 27.25
C ASN A 439 -21.12 -57.27 27.92
N ARG A 440 -21.90 -56.60 27.03
CA ARG A 440 -23.31 -56.13 27.11
C ARG A 440 -23.64 -54.91 27.99
N ALA A 441 -24.60 -54.00 27.68
CA ALA A 441 -25.77 -53.89 26.78
C ALA A 441 -26.04 -52.37 26.53
N ARG A 442 -26.93 -51.85 25.66
CA ARG A 442 -28.38 -52.10 25.44
C ARG A 442 -28.88 -51.26 24.23
N LYS A 443 -30.02 -51.69 23.69
CA LYS A 443 -30.76 -51.35 22.44
C LYS A 443 -31.82 -50.23 22.66
N ILE A 444 -32.29 -49.53 21.61
CA ILE A 444 -33.73 -49.32 21.19
C ILE A 444 -33.92 -48.13 20.19
N SER A 445 -34.50 -48.48 19.00
CA SER A 445 -35.45 -47.79 18.05
C SER A 445 -35.32 -46.28 17.69
N SER A 446 -35.64 -45.74 16.51
CA SER A 446 -36.44 -46.17 15.32
C SER A 446 -36.32 -45.14 14.17
N THR A 447 -36.47 -45.62 12.91
CA THR A 447 -37.04 -44.97 11.69
C THR A 447 -36.37 -43.69 11.13
N SER A 448 -36.00 -43.55 9.85
CA SER A 448 -36.64 -44.01 8.61
C SER A 448 -35.67 -44.00 7.39
N SER A 449 -35.78 -45.04 6.55
CA SER A 449 -35.72 -45.10 5.06
C SER A 449 -34.67 -44.28 4.27
N ASN A 450 -34.05 -44.74 3.19
CA ASN A 450 -33.87 -46.02 2.48
C ASN A 450 -32.98 -45.66 1.27
N ASN A 451 -31.97 -46.49 0.96
CA ASN A 451 -31.61 -46.99 -0.39
C ASN A 451 -30.11 -47.34 -0.49
N ASP A 452 -29.86 -48.66 -0.50
CA ASP A 452 -29.14 -49.44 -1.53
C ASP A 452 -27.81 -48.85 -2.07
N ASN A 453 -26.65 -49.51 -2.06
CA ASN A 453 -26.36 -50.94 -2.15
C ASN A 453 -24.94 -51.24 -1.61
N ARG A 454 -24.79 -52.46 -1.07
CA ARG A 454 -23.52 -53.14 -0.74
C ARG A 454 -22.77 -53.45 -2.06
N GLN A 455 -21.44 -53.57 -2.13
CA GLN A 455 -20.69 -54.71 -1.60
C GLN A 455 -19.16 -54.51 -1.78
N GLU A 456 -18.43 -54.91 -0.74
CA GLU A 456 -17.19 -55.70 -0.74
C GLU A 456 -15.90 -55.25 -1.47
N SER A 457 -14.92 -54.96 -0.61
CA SER A 457 -13.47 -55.21 -0.71
C SER A 457 -12.94 -56.00 -1.89
N SER A 458 -11.93 -55.45 -2.57
CA SER A 458 -10.74 -56.22 -2.99
C SER A 458 -9.59 -55.30 -3.35
N SER A 459 -8.44 -55.51 -2.70
CA SER A 459 -7.17 -54.84 -2.96
C SER A 459 -6.66 -55.16 -4.37
N VAL A 460 -6.66 -54.16 -5.26
CA VAL A 460 -6.09 -54.26 -6.61
C VAL A 460 -4.66 -53.70 -6.58
N ILE A 461 -3.68 -54.55 -6.85
CA ILE A 461 -2.29 -54.14 -7.09
C ILE A 461 -2.24 -53.47 -8.47
N VAL A 462 -2.08 -52.14 -8.50
CA VAL A 462 -1.87 -51.37 -9.72
C VAL A 462 -0.37 -51.31 -10.01
N SER A 463 0.11 -52.14 -10.94
CA SER A 463 1.47 -51.99 -11.49
C SER A 463 1.44 -50.95 -12.60
N ASN A 464 1.85 -49.71 -12.32
CA ASN A 464 2.00 -48.65 -13.31
C ASN A 464 3.16 -48.93 -14.27
N LYS A 465 2.89 -49.53 -15.44
CA LYS A 465 3.87 -49.62 -16.54
C LYS A 465 3.56 -48.57 -17.61
N SER A 466 4.58 -47.88 -18.12
CA SER A 466 4.47 -46.89 -19.20
C SER A 466 4.86 -47.51 -20.56
N CYS A 467 4.14 -47.15 -21.61
CA CYS A 467 4.44 -47.58 -22.98
C CYS A 467 5.61 -46.77 -23.54
N ALA A 468 6.73 -47.40 -23.89
CA ALA A 468 7.92 -46.71 -24.39
C ALA A 468 7.76 -46.11 -25.81
N ILE A 469 6.68 -46.44 -26.52
CA ILE A 469 6.42 -45.94 -27.88
C ILE A 469 5.71 -44.58 -27.84
N CYS A 470 4.68 -44.44 -27.00
CA CYS A 470 3.88 -43.21 -26.90
C CYS A 470 4.11 -42.42 -25.61
N MET A 471 4.93 -42.96 -24.69
CA MET A 471 5.25 -42.38 -23.38
C MET A 471 4.04 -42.16 -22.46
N GLN A 472 2.93 -42.89 -22.69
CA GLN A 472 1.72 -42.83 -21.85
C GLN A 472 1.56 -44.10 -20.99
N HIS A 473 0.83 -43.99 -19.87
CA HIS A 473 0.56 -45.11 -18.97
C HIS A 473 -0.28 -46.22 -19.62
N ILE A 474 0.00 -47.47 -19.25
CA ILE A 474 -0.73 -48.65 -19.69
C ILE A 474 -1.66 -49.10 -18.56
N ASP A 475 -2.97 -49.00 -18.77
CA ASP A 475 -3.99 -49.46 -17.82
C ASP A 475 -4.10 -50.99 -17.81
N LEU A 476 -3.40 -51.65 -16.88
CA LEU A 476 -3.46 -53.09 -16.66
C LEU A 476 -4.64 -53.46 -15.75
N LYS A 477 -5.88 -53.32 -16.24
CA LYS A 477 -7.09 -53.72 -15.48
C LYS A 477 -7.37 -55.21 -15.69
N ILE A 478 -7.16 -56.02 -14.65
CA ILE A 478 -7.55 -57.44 -14.64
C ILE A 478 -8.94 -57.56 -14.01
N SER A 479 -9.99 -57.63 -14.83
CA SER A 479 -11.33 -57.99 -14.34
C SER A 479 -11.52 -59.50 -14.45
N LYS A 480 -11.86 -60.17 -13.34
CA LYS A 480 -12.28 -61.58 -13.32
C LYS A 480 -13.71 -61.74 -13.86
N THR A 481 -13.94 -61.38 -15.10
CA THR A 481 -15.18 -61.75 -15.82
C THR A 481 -14.85 -61.94 -17.30
N LYS A 482 -14.80 -63.20 -17.74
CA LYS A 482 -14.75 -63.57 -19.16
C LYS A 482 -16.02 -63.06 -19.84
N LEU A 483 -15.88 -62.13 -20.80
CA LEU A 483 -16.31 -62.26 -22.20
C LEU A 483 -16.03 -60.94 -22.95
N PHE A 484 -15.08 -60.99 -23.88
CA PHE A 484 -14.79 -60.00 -24.94
C PHE A 484 -14.55 -58.54 -24.53
N GLN A 485 -13.47 -58.29 -23.79
CA GLN A 485 -12.82 -56.98 -23.84
C GLN A 485 -11.50 -57.12 -24.60
N ARG A 486 -11.37 -56.41 -25.73
CA ARG A 486 -10.09 -56.31 -26.46
C ARG A 486 -9.05 -55.79 -25.48
N LEU A 487 -7.99 -56.55 -25.23
CA LEU A 487 -6.90 -56.09 -24.37
C LEU A 487 -6.26 -54.87 -25.03
N ASN A 488 -6.25 -53.73 -24.33
CA ASN A 488 -5.67 -52.48 -24.79
C ASN A 488 -4.13 -52.48 -24.73
N TYR A 489 -3.52 -53.62 -24.38
CA TYR A 489 -2.08 -53.78 -24.30
C TYR A 489 -1.65 -55.16 -24.82
N MET A 490 -0.42 -55.22 -25.34
CA MET A 490 0.27 -56.44 -25.76
C MET A 490 1.56 -56.59 -24.95
N VAL A 491 1.89 -57.84 -24.61
CA VAL A 491 3.14 -58.19 -23.92
C VAL A 491 3.98 -59.00 -24.88
N THR A 492 5.21 -58.54 -25.09
CA THR A 492 6.20 -59.20 -25.95
C THR A 492 6.81 -60.43 -25.25
N PRO A 493 7.44 -61.38 -25.97
CA PRO A 493 8.10 -62.54 -25.36
C PRO A 493 9.22 -62.18 -24.38
N CYS A 494 9.80 -60.98 -24.49
CA CYS A 494 10.75 -60.41 -23.55
C CYS A 494 10.08 -59.68 -22.36
N HIS A 495 8.78 -59.89 -22.14
CA HIS A 495 7.97 -59.35 -21.04
C HIS A 495 7.80 -57.82 -20.97
N HIS A 496 8.18 -57.08 -22.02
CA HIS A 496 7.83 -55.66 -22.17
C HIS A 496 6.39 -55.49 -22.64
N ALA A 497 5.67 -54.54 -22.03
CA ALA A 497 4.27 -54.25 -22.31
C ALA A 497 4.12 -52.91 -23.07
N PHE A 498 3.24 -52.89 -24.07
CA PHE A 498 2.93 -51.70 -24.89
C PHE A 498 1.42 -51.63 -25.14
N HIS A 499 0.89 -50.46 -25.51
CA HIS A 499 -0.47 -50.40 -26.06
C HIS A 499 -0.55 -51.21 -27.35
N THR A 500 -1.68 -51.90 -27.56
CA THR A 500 -1.89 -52.76 -28.73
C THR A 500 -1.68 -51.99 -30.03
N SER A 501 -2.24 -50.77 -30.14
CA SER A 501 -2.05 -49.90 -31.32
C SER A 501 -0.59 -49.55 -31.57
N CYS A 502 0.12 -49.11 -30.52
CA CYS A 502 1.52 -48.70 -30.61
C CYS A 502 2.44 -49.83 -31.09
N LEU A 503 2.27 -51.04 -30.55
CA LEU A 503 3.11 -52.17 -30.96
C LEU A 503 2.78 -52.64 -32.37
N THR A 504 1.49 -52.66 -32.76
CA THR A 504 1.10 -53.07 -34.11
C THR A 504 1.63 -52.13 -35.20
N ASP A 505 1.68 -50.82 -34.94
CA ASP A 505 2.25 -49.88 -35.90
C ASP A 505 3.78 -49.97 -35.95
N TRP A 506 4.42 -50.24 -34.81
CA TRP A 506 5.87 -50.47 -34.76
C TRP A 506 6.30 -51.72 -35.54
N MET A 507 5.54 -52.82 -35.43
CA MET A 507 5.83 -54.08 -36.10
C MET A 507 5.72 -54.00 -37.64
N LYS A 508 5.00 -52.99 -38.18
CA LYS A 508 5.01 -52.69 -39.63
C LYS A 508 6.35 -52.11 -40.11
N ILE A 509 7.11 -51.52 -39.20
CA ILE A 509 8.38 -50.83 -39.50
C ILE A 509 9.56 -51.76 -39.17
N LYS A 510 9.59 -52.36 -37.96
CA LYS A 510 10.62 -53.31 -37.52
C LYS A 510 10.06 -54.36 -36.57
N LEU A 511 10.40 -55.63 -36.79
CA LEU A 511 10.02 -56.77 -35.94
C LEU A 511 10.99 -56.97 -34.75
N GLU A 512 11.26 -55.89 -34.01
CA GLU A 512 12.13 -55.89 -32.83
C GLU A 512 11.47 -55.11 -31.69
N CYS A 513 11.66 -55.58 -30.45
CA CYS A 513 11.13 -54.90 -29.26
C CYS A 513 11.75 -53.50 -29.09
N PRO A 514 10.96 -52.42 -28.94
CA PRO A 514 11.49 -51.07 -28.75
C PRO A 514 12.37 -50.87 -27.51
N VAL A 515 12.21 -51.72 -26.48
CA VAL A 515 12.93 -51.58 -25.21
C VAL A 515 14.23 -52.39 -25.21
N CYS A 516 14.18 -53.68 -25.54
CA CYS A 516 15.34 -54.57 -25.43
C CYS A 516 15.83 -55.14 -26.78
N ARG A 517 15.24 -54.73 -27.91
CA ARG A 517 15.58 -55.17 -29.28
C ARG A 517 15.50 -56.67 -29.55
N ALA A 518 14.85 -57.43 -28.67
CA ALA A 518 14.57 -58.84 -28.92
C ALA A 518 13.64 -58.98 -30.14
N ALA A 519 13.91 -59.97 -31.00
CA ALA A 519 13.10 -60.23 -32.19
C ALA A 519 11.65 -60.58 -31.81
N LEU A 520 10.69 -59.99 -32.52
CA LEU A 520 9.26 -60.24 -32.32
C LEU A 520 8.73 -61.18 -33.42
N PRO A 521 7.90 -62.19 -33.08
CA PRO A 521 7.25 -63.01 -34.10
C PRO A 521 6.26 -62.15 -34.90
N PRO A 522 6.10 -62.38 -36.22
CA PRO A 522 5.07 -61.70 -37.00
C PRO A 522 3.67 -62.03 -36.46
N VAL A 523 2.79 -61.03 -36.38
CA VAL A 523 1.42 -61.14 -35.83
C VAL A 523 0.42 -61.67 -36.86
#